data_AF-A0A816YUT0-F1
#
_entry.id   AF-A0A816YUT0-F1
#
_cell.length_a   1.000
_cell.length_b   1.000
_cell.length_c   1.000
_cell.angle_alpha   90.00
_cell.angle_beta   90.00
_cell.angle_gamma   90.00
#
_symmetry.space_group_name_H-M   'P 1'
#
loop_
_entity.id
_entity.type
_entity.pdbx_description
1 polymer ?
#
loop_
_entity_poly.entity_id
_entity_poly.type
_entity_poly.pdbx_seq_one_letter_code
_entity_poly.pdbx_strand_id
1 'polypeptide(L)' 'MLADTNGEFTKAIGLEQDLPVLGGLRSKRYSMVVDDGKVIQLNVEPD' A
#
# COMPACT_ATOMS: atom_id res chain seq x y z
N MET A 1 12.90 -2.10 -7.88
CA MET A 1 11.89 -2.41 -6.85
C MET A 1 12.12 -1.44 -5.70
N LEU A 2 11.11 -0.66 -5.31
CA LEU A 2 11.19 0.23 -4.14
C LEU A 2 10.73 -0.56 -2.91
N ALA A 3 11.55 -0.60 -1.87
CA ALA A 3 11.25 -1.35 -0.65
C ALA A 3 10.69 -0.41 0.43
N ASP A 4 9.52 -0.76 0.98
CA ASP A 4 8.91 -0.13 2.15
C ASP A 4 9.09 -1.06 3.36
N THR A 5 10.32 -1.18 3.86
CA THR A 5 10.69 -2.23 4.83
C THR A 5 9.98 -2.10 6.18
N ASN A 6 9.62 -0.87 6.57
CA ASN A 6 8.91 -0.58 7.82
C ASN A 6 7.39 -0.44 7.63
N GLY A 7 6.91 -0.55 6.39
CA GLY A 7 5.51 -0.28 6.03
C GLY A 7 5.11 1.18 6.27
N GLU A 8 6.07 2.12 6.30
CA GLU A 8 5.81 3.52 6.64
C GLU A 8 4.94 4.19 5.59
N PHE A 9 5.25 3.96 4.30
CA PHE A 9 4.45 4.50 3.21
C PHE A 9 3.07 3.84 3.18
N THR A 10 3.05 2.51 3.26
CA THR A 10 1.81 1.72 3.26
C THR A 10 0.84 2.16 4.37
N LYS A 11 1.35 2.40 5.58
CA LYS A 11 0.58 2.96 6.70
C LYS A 11 0.12 4.39 6.43
N ALA A 12 1.00 5.23 5.88
CA ALA A 12 0.69 6.63 5.61
C ALA A 12 -0.47 6.80 4.62
N ILE A 13 -0.63 5.85 3.69
CA ILE A 13 -1.73 5.83 2.72
C ILE A 13 -2.94 4.99 3.15
N GLY A 14 -2.92 4.40 4.34
CA GLY A 14 -4.03 3.61 4.88
C GLY A 14 -4.28 2.28 4.14
N LEU A 15 -3.25 1.74 3.49
CA LEU A 15 -3.34 0.48 2.72
C LEU A 15 -2.62 -0.68 3.42
N GLU A 16 -2.41 -0.56 4.73
CA GLU A 16 -1.90 -1.64 5.55
C GLU A 16 -2.96 -2.72 5.79
N GLN A 17 -2.50 -3.97 5.83
CA GLN A 17 -3.30 -5.13 6.16
C GLN A 17 -2.49 -6.04 7.05
N ASP A 18 -3.06 -6.45 8.18
CA ASP A 18 -2.41 -7.44 9.06
C ASP A 18 -2.72 -8.86 8.57
N LEU A 19 -1.68 -9.59 8.20
CA LEU A 19 -1.75 -10.98 7.73
C LEU A 19 -0.83 -11.85 8.60
N PRO A 20 -1.26 -12.26 9.80
CA PRO A 20 -0.42 -12.96 10.78
C PRO A 20 0.21 -14.25 10.23
N VAL A 21 -0.55 -15.01 9.43
CA VAL A 21 -0.09 -16.26 8.80
C VAL A 21 1.02 -16.02 7.77
N LEU A 22 1.09 -14.82 7.19
CA LEU A 22 2.10 -14.41 6.21
C LEU A 22 3.18 -13.52 6.81
N GLY A 23 3.30 -13.46 8.14
CA GLY A 23 4.34 -12.68 8.81
C GLY A 23 3.93 -11.25 9.19
N GLY A 24 2.63 -11.00 9.40
CA GLY A 24 2.12 -9.78 10.00
C GLY A 24 1.77 -8.70 8.98
N LEU A 25 2.19 -7.46 9.25
CA LEU A 25 1.79 -6.29 8.48
C LEU A 25 2.28 -6.32 7.03
N ARG A 26 1.36 -6.16 6.08
CA ARG A 26 1.60 -6.14 4.64
C ARG A 26 0.86 -4.97 3.98
N SER A 27 1.18 -4.75 2.72
CA SER A 27 0.48 -3.81 1.84
C SER A 27 -0.67 -4.54 1.14
N LYS A 28 -1.87 -3.94 1.12
CA LYS A 28 -2.98 -4.39 0.26
C LYS A 28 -2.52 -4.34 -1.20
N ARG A 29 -3.19 -5.10 -2.09
CA ARG A 29 -2.93 -4.97 -3.52
C ARG A 29 -3.63 -3.72 -4.05
N TYR A 30 -2.85 -2.83 -4.65
CA TYR A 30 -3.36 -1.65 -5.32
C TYR A 30 -2.47 -1.24 -6.49
N SER A 31 -3.00 -0.34 -7.30
CA SER A 31 -2.23 0.47 -8.24
C SER A 31 -2.66 1.94 -8.11
N MET A 32 -1.73 2.85 -8.38
CA MET A 32 -1.98 4.29 -8.29
C MET A 32 -1.36 5.03 -9.47
N VAL A 33 -2.05 6.05 -9.97
CA VAL A 33 -1.53 7.02 -10.93
C VAL A 33 -1.19 8.28 -10.17
N VAL A 34 0.08 8.68 -10.21
CA VAL A 34 0.60 9.88 -9.55
C VAL A 34 1.13 10.84 -10.60
N ASP A 35 0.69 12.09 -10.52
CA ASP A 35 1.18 13.19 -11.36
C ASP A 35 1.57 14.36 -10.46
N ASP A 36 2.80 14.84 -10.61
CA ASP A 36 3.40 15.91 -9.81
C ASP A 36 3.14 15.80 -8.29
N GLY A 37 3.31 14.59 -7.75
CA GLY A 37 3.12 14.30 -6.32
C GLY A 37 1.65 14.22 -5.86
N LYS A 38 0.68 14.33 -6.77
CA LYS A 38 -0.75 14.17 -6.49
C LYS A 38 -1.27 12.84 -7.03
N VAL A 39 -2.09 12.17 -6.24
CA VAL A 39 -2.78 10.95 -6.67
C VAL A 39 -3.96 11.32 -7.56
N ILE A 40 -3.91 10.93 -8.83
CA ILE A 40 -5.01 11.15 -9.78
C ILE A 40 -6.00 9.99 -9.73
N GLN A 41 -5.49 8.77 -9.60
CA GLN A 41 -6.31 7.56 -9.58
C GLN A 41 -5.73 6.54 -8.60
N LEU A 42 -6.61 5.89 -7.85
CA LEU A 42 -6.28 4.81 -6.94
C LEU A 42 -7.21 3.63 -7.19
N ASN A 43 -6.63 2.47 -7.48
CA ASN A 43 -7.35 1.22 -7.71
C ASN A 43 -6.92 0.22 -6.65
N VAL A 44 -7.79 -0.03 -5.66
CA VAL A 44 -7.56 -1.03 -4.60
C VAL A 44 -8.35 -2.28 -4.94
N GLU A 45 -7.78 -3.47 -4.69
CA GLU A 45 -8.57 -4.70 -4.84
C GLU A 45 -9.71 -4.76 -3.81
N PRO A 46 -10.89 -5.27 -4.21
CA PRO A 46 -11.97 -5.57 -3.28
C PRO A 46 -11.56 -6.68 -2.30
N ASP A 47 -12.10 -6.63 -1.08
CA ASP A 47 -11.84 -7.61 -0.03
C ASP A 47 -12.47 -8.99 -0.32
#